data_AF-A0A972FK49-F1
#
_entry.id   AF-A0A972FK49-F1
#
_cell.length_a   1.000
_cell.length_b   1.000
_cell.length_c   1.000
_cell.angle_alpha   90.00
_cell.angle_beta   90.00
_cell.angle_gamma   90.00
#
_symmetry.space_group_name_H-M   'P 1'
#
loop_
_entity.id
_entity.type
_entity.pdbx_description
1 polymer ?
#
loop_
_entity_poly.entity_id
_entity_poly.type
_entity_poly.pdbx_seq_one_letter_code
_entity_poly.pdbx_strand_id
1 'polypeptide(L)'
;MSSFWAFYEWMEKTFWNTLTKKVASILLLLVINFAYVVAYYLRTTEINAVLAASDASATLREQVAQSLSGGLYLMVVLSIIGLIGSVALVFYLRHLIVSPVRQIISVFNELADGDGDFSRDLPMKTHDELRELAASYNHFATKMRQIIGDVRSMSVRVATEAAHVKVRIEGAAQDASNQGTLTDTVFNASSESTAAIENVSNSTQMISGSTSANLDIARNSLSEMRDIASKINAVSEQLLRFNNTVDELSTRSESVRAIAALIRDVADQTNLLALNAAIEAARAGEAGRGFAVVADEVRKLAERVNKATEEINGNINGMIDLVTHTRSENEVINVNVKQTKDVVERSAQQFGEMVSDFEHNGEQLLQIASAMEELSATNGQVHDNVSRIHELSSKVSKDMRDSEHRAADLSKATEAIQELVSRFRIGQSAFDLAVAQTRVFRDRIQEELEGIARGGIDIFDRNYQPIPGTNPPKFKVAWGDAFGRQCQQLLEDSLRTIPNSVFAVAVNTDSYLSTHNLKFSQPLTGDPEKDLVGNRTCRKFERPSELRAARNTQPMLLQTYVRDTGEILCDLAMPISVRGRHWGNVRVGLPAEALVEKTAS
;
A
#
# COMPACT_ATOMS: atom_id res chain seq x y z
N MET A 1 22.81 -67.61 -38.92
CA MET A 1 22.24 -66.31 -39.37
C MET A 1 23.13 -65.12 -39.01
N SER A 2 23.83 -65.09 -37.85
CA SER A 2 24.71 -63.97 -37.48
C SER A 2 25.92 -63.74 -38.41
N SER A 3 26.52 -64.81 -38.94
CA SER A 3 27.65 -64.71 -39.88
C SER A 3 27.28 -64.09 -41.22
N PHE A 4 26.09 -64.37 -41.72
CA PHE A 4 25.56 -63.78 -42.95
C PHE A 4 25.34 -62.27 -42.79
N TRP A 5 24.69 -61.85 -41.69
CA TRP A 5 24.46 -60.43 -41.42
C TRP A 5 25.77 -59.67 -41.17
N ALA A 6 26.73 -60.27 -40.48
CA ALA A 6 28.06 -59.67 -40.29
C ALA A 6 28.82 -59.49 -41.63
N PHE A 7 28.75 -60.50 -42.50
CA PHE A 7 29.35 -60.41 -43.83
C PHE A 7 28.63 -59.38 -44.74
N TYR A 8 27.29 -59.38 -44.72
CA TYR A 8 26.48 -58.40 -45.43
C TYR A 8 26.78 -56.97 -44.96
N GLU A 9 26.89 -56.76 -43.65
CA GLU A 9 27.19 -55.46 -43.06
C GLU A 9 28.61 -55.00 -43.40
N TRP A 10 29.59 -55.91 -43.41
CA TRP A 10 30.94 -55.62 -43.90
C TRP A 10 30.92 -55.20 -45.37
N MET A 11 30.24 -55.97 -46.24
CA MET A 11 30.08 -55.63 -47.66
C MET A 11 29.42 -54.25 -47.83
N GLU A 12 28.31 -54.00 -47.14
CA GLU A 12 27.60 -52.72 -47.12
C GLU A 12 28.50 -51.56 -46.72
N LYS A 13 29.24 -51.67 -45.61
CA LYS A 13 30.14 -50.62 -45.11
C LYS A 13 31.36 -50.39 -46.00
N THR A 14 31.90 -51.44 -46.61
CA THR A 14 33.12 -51.35 -47.41
C THR A 14 32.85 -50.87 -48.83
N PHE A 15 31.86 -51.44 -49.52
CA PHE A 15 31.65 -51.22 -50.96
C PHE A 15 30.37 -50.41 -51.27
N TRP A 16 29.33 -50.49 -50.43
CA TRP A 16 28.00 -49.91 -50.71
C TRP A 16 27.54 -48.83 -49.71
N ASN A 17 28.48 -48.16 -49.05
CA ASN A 17 28.20 -47.22 -47.97
C ASN A 17 27.51 -45.90 -48.35
N THR A 18 27.15 -45.72 -49.63
CA THR A 18 26.31 -44.61 -50.07
C THR A 18 25.33 -45.09 -51.13
N LEU A 19 24.16 -44.44 -51.20
CA LEU A 19 23.17 -44.73 -52.24
C LEU A 19 23.75 -44.53 -53.65
N THR A 20 24.68 -43.59 -53.84
CA THR A 20 25.41 -43.41 -55.11
C THR A 20 26.22 -44.65 -55.50
N LYS A 21 26.94 -45.27 -54.55
CA LYS A 21 27.70 -46.50 -54.81
C LYS A 21 26.78 -47.70 -55.07
N LYS A 22 25.64 -47.78 -54.38
CA LYS A 22 24.59 -48.77 -54.65
C LYS A 22 24.03 -48.66 -56.06
N VAL A 23 23.65 -47.47 -56.48
CA VAL A 23 23.17 -47.24 -57.85
C VAL A 23 24.27 -47.53 -58.88
N ALA A 24 25.52 -47.13 -58.60
CA ALA A 24 26.65 -47.40 -59.48
C ALA A 24 26.98 -48.90 -59.61
N SER A 25 26.54 -49.75 -58.68
CA SER A 25 26.74 -51.20 -58.77
C SER A 25 26.04 -51.84 -59.97
N ILE A 26 25.06 -51.16 -60.59
CA ILE A 26 24.48 -51.56 -61.88
C ILE A 26 25.57 -51.70 -62.96
N LEU A 27 26.65 -50.91 -62.88
CA LEU A 27 27.78 -51.02 -63.81
C LEU A 27 28.56 -52.34 -63.65
N LEU A 28 28.43 -53.06 -62.52
CA LEU A 28 29.03 -54.38 -62.37
C LEU A 28 28.41 -55.40 -63.35
N LEU A 29 27.17 -55.19 -63.78
CA LEU A 29 26.55 -56.04 -64.82
C LEU A 29 27.27 -55.92 -66.17
N LEU A 30 27.97 -54.81 -66.42
CA LEU A 30 28.79 -54.62 -67.63
C LEU A 30 30.06 -55.46 -67.61
N VAL A 31 30.53 -55.90 -66.44
CA VAL A 31 31.68 -56.82 -66.34
C VAL A 31 31.33 -58.16 -66.98
N ILE A 32 30.10 -58.64 -66.79
CA ILE A 32 29.59 -59.87 -67.42
C ILE A 32 29.51 -59.68 -68.94
N ASN A 33 29.01 -58.53 -69.38
CA ASN A 33 28.92 -58.20 -70.80
C ASN A 33 30.31 -58.11 -71.46
N PHE A 34 31.28 -57.46 -70.80
CA PHE A 34 32.66 -57.42 -71.27
C PHE A 34 33.31 -58.81 -71.32
N ALA A 35 33.13 -59.63 -70.28
CA ALA A 35 33.61 -61.01 -70.26
C ALA A 35 33.01 -61.84 -71.41
N TYR A 36 31.75 -61.59 -71.76
CA TYR A 36 31.08 -62.23 -72.90
C TYR A 36 31.69 -61.81 -74.25
N VAL A 37 31.98 -60.51 -74.44
CA VAL A 37 32.68 -60.02 -75.64
C VAL A 37 34.08 -60.64 -75.77
N VAL A 38 34.83 -60.72 -74.66
CA VAL A 38 36.15 -61.35 -74.62
C VAL A 38 36.05 -62.85 -74.94
N ALA A 39 35.08 -63.56 -74.36
CA ALA A 39 34.85 -64.97 -74.65
C ALA A 39 34.51 -65.19 -76.13
N TYR A 40 33.67 -64.34 -76.72
CA TYR A 40 33.34 -64.40 -78.15
C TYR A 40 34.57 -64.13 -79.03
N TYR A 41 35.42 -63.18 -78.66
CA TYR A 41 36.68 -62.91 -79.34
C TYR A 41 37.62 -64.12 -79.31
N LEU A 42 37.83 -64.72 -78.14
CA LEU A 42 38.67 -65.92 -78.00
C LEU A 42 38.13 -67.09 -78.86
N ARG A 43 36.81 -67.32 -78.84
CA ARG A 43 36.18 -68.35 -79.70
C ARG A 43 36.34 -68.05 -81.18
N THR A 44 36.24 -66.79 -81.59
CA THR A 44 36.48 -66.38 -82.98
C THR A 44 37.92 -66.68 -83.40
N THR A 45 38.90 -66.43 -82.53
CA THR A 45 40.31 -66.75 -82.82
C THR A 45 40.57 -68.25 -82.92
N GLU A 46 39.95 -69.08 -82.07
CA GLU A 46 40.04 -70.54 -82.15
C GLU A 46 39.42 -71.07 -83.45
N ILE A 47 38.22 -70.59 -83.81
CA ILE A 47 37.53 -70.98 -85.05
C ILE A 47 38.37 -70.61 -86.28
N ASN A 48 38.94 -69.40 -86.30
CA ASN A 48 39.82 -68.97 -87.38
C ASN A 48 41.10 -69.82 -87.48
N ALA A 49 41.69 -70.24 -86.35
CA ALA A 49 42.85 -71.13 -86.33
C ALA A 49 42.52 -72.54 -86.86
N VAL A 50 41.36 -73.11 -86.48
CA VAL A 50 40.90 -74.42 -86.98
C VAL A 50 40.58 -74.35 -88.49
N LEU A 51 39.96 -73.26 -88.95
CA LEU A 51 39.67 -73.04 -90.38
C LEU A 51 40.95 -72.85 -91.21
N ALA A 52 42.00 -72.25 -90.64
CA ALA A 52 43.30 -72.12 -91.29
C ALA A 52 44.05 -73.46 -91.43
N ALA A 53 43.81 -74.40 -90.50
CA ALA A 53 44.41 -75.74 -90.51
C ALA A 53 43.64 -76.78 -91.35
N SER A 54 42.40 -76.49 -91.77
CA SER A 54 41.56 -77.39 -92.57
C SER A 54 41.67 -77.11 -94.07
N ASP A 55 41.28 -78.06 -94.94
CA ASP A 55 41.33 -77.91 -96.42
C ASP A 55 40.20 -77.01 -96.99
N ALA A 56 39.68 -76.08 -96.19
CA ALA A 56 38.59 -75.19 -96.56
C ALA A 56 39.03 -74.20 -97.66
N SER A 57 38.13 -73.95 -98.63
CA SER A 57 38.39 -72.99 -99.70
C SER A 57 38.63 -71.58 -99.15
N ALA A 58 39.50 -70.81 -99.82
CA ALA A 58 39.81 -69.43 -99.43
C ALA A 58 38.54 -68.56 -99.33
N THR A 59 37.56 -68.79 -100.22
CA THR A 59 36.28 -68.11 -100.24
C THR A 59 35.41 -68.43 -99.02
N LEU A 60 35.39 -69.68 -98.55
CA LEU A 60 34.63 -70.08 -97.36
C LEU A 60 35.29 -69.52 -96.08
N ARG A 61 36.63 -69.53 -96.00
CA ARG A 61 37.36 -68.91 -94.88
C ARG A 61 37.08 -67.43 -94.77
N GLU A 62 37.08 -66.71 -95.89
CA GLU A 62 36.77 -65.28 -95.92
C GLU A 62 35.33 -64.99 -95.51
N GLN A 63 34.35 -65.76 -96.01
CA GLN A 63 32.94 -65.60 -95.64
C GLN A 63 32.69 -65.85 -94.14
N VAL A 64 33.30 -66.88 -93.56
CA VAL A 64 33.17 -67.17 -92.12
C VAL A 64 33.87 -66.10 -91.28
N ALA A 65 35.06 -65.65 -91.68
CA ALA A 65 35.76 -64.56 -91.00
C ALA A 65 34.98 -63.24 -91.04
N GLN A 66 34.37 -62.90 -92.19
CA GLN A 66 33.48 -61.73 -92.32
C GLN A 66 32.24 -61.85 -91.44
N SER A 67 31.61 -63.03 -91.36
CA SER A 67 30.45 -63.25 -90.49
C SER A 67 30.80 -63.13 -89.00
N LEU A 68 31.90 -63.73 -88.55
CA LEU A 68 32.36 -63.66 -87.16
C LEU A 68 32.81 -62.25 -86.77
N SER A 69 33.53 -61.54 -87.65
CA SER A 69 33.94 -60.15 -87.41
C SER A 69 32.77 -59.17 -87.42
N GLY A 70 31.78 -59.36 -88.29
CA GLY A 70 30.52 -58.62 -88.27
C GLY A 70 29.73 -58.84 -86.98
N GLY A 71 29.67 -60.10 -86.50
CA GLY A 71 29.09 -60.46 -85.20
C GLY A 71 29.81 -59.82 -84.02
N LEU A 72 31.15 -59.85 -84.02
CA LEU A 72 31.98 -59.17 -83.01
C LEU A 72 31.75 -57.66 -83.02
N TYR A 73 31.73 -57.03 -84.19
CA TYR A 73 31.48 -55.59 -84.32
C TYR A 73 30.11 -55.21 -83.74
N LEU A 74 29.06 -55.95 -84.09
CA LEU A 74 27.72 -55.73 -83.56
C LEU A 74 27.68 -55.91 -82.03
N MET A 75 28.33 -56.95 -81.50
CA MET A 75 28.43 -57.17 -80.05
C MET A 75 29.14 -56.01 -79.35
N VAL A 76 30.26 -55.51 -79.89
CA VAL A 76 30.98 -54.37 -79.33
C VAL A 76 30.11 -53.11 -79.36
N VAL A 77 29.44 -52.82 -80.47
CA VAL A 77 28.54 -51.65 -80.59
C VAL A 77 27.39 -51.74 -79.58
N LEU A 78 26.72 -52.89 -79.46
CA LEU A 78 25.64 -53.08 -78.48
C LEU A 78 26.15 -52.98 -77.04
N SER A 79 27.37 -53.44 -76.77
CA SER A 79 28.02 -53.33 -75.46
C SER A 79 28.35 -51.88 -75.11
N ILE A 80 28.81 -51.08 -76.07
CA ILE A 80 29.04 -49.64 -75.90
C ILE A 80 27.72 -48.90 -75.65
N ILE A 81 26.66 -49.21 -76.41
CA ILE A 81 25.34 -48.63 -76.19
C ILE A 81 24.81 -49.01 -74.80
N GLY A 82 24.96 -50.26 -74.39
CA GLY A 82 24.60 -50.75 -73.05
C GLY A 82 25.38 -50.04 -71.94
N LEU A 83 26.68 -49.79 -72.13
CA LEU A 83 27.51 -49.01 -71.21
C LEU A 83 27.00 -47.56 -71.11
N ILE A 84 26.77 -46.88 -72.23
CA ILE A 84 26.24 -45.50 -72.24
C ILE A 84 24.88 -45.44 -71.54
N GLY A 85 23.97 -46.37 -71.86
CA GLY A 85 22.65 -46.46 -71.23
C GLY A 85 22.73 -46.69 -69.72
N SER A 86 23.64 -47.57 -69.27
CA SER A 86 23.85 -47.85 -67.83
C SER A 86 24.42 -46.63 -67.10
N VAL A 87 25.40 -45.93 -67.71
CA VAL A 87 25.95 -44.69 -67.15
C VAL A 87 24.88 -43.61 -67.08
N ALA A 88 24.09 -43.41 -68.13
CA ALA A 88 22.97 -42.47 -68.15
C ALA A 88 21.93 -42.80 -67.07
N LEU A 89 21.60 -44.09 -66.88
CA LEU A 89 20.69 -44.54 -65.83
C LEU A 89 21.23 -44.24 -64.42
N VAL A 90 22.54 -44.43 -64.19
CA VAL A 90 23.18 -44.06 -62.91
C VAL A 90 23.06 -42.56 -62.64
N PHE A 91 23.32 -41.71 -63.65
CA PHE A 91 23.15 -40.26 -63.52
C PHE A 91 21.68 -39.87 -63.28
N TYR A 92 20.75 -40.50 -64.00
CA TYR A 92 19.31 -40.29 -63.86
C TYR A 92 18.81 -40.64 -62.45
N LEU A 93 19.14 -41.83 -61.94
CA LEU A 93 18.78 -42.27 -60.59
C LEU A 93 19.46 -41.43 -59.49
N ARG A 94 20.71 -41.00 -59.72
CA ARG A 94 21.39 -40.06 -58.82
C ARG A 94 20.66 -38.72 -58.73
N HIS A 95 20.19 -38.20 -59.87
CA HIS A 95 19.47 -36.93 -59.90
C HIS A 95 18.07 -37.04 -59.27
N LEU A 96 17.32 -38.12 -59.55
CA LEU A 96 15.95 -38.29 -59.05
C LEU A 96 15.86 -38.72 -57.59
N ILE A 97 16.74 -39.61 -57.11
CA ILE A 97 16.61 -40.20 -55.77
C ILE A 97 17.67 -39.63 -54.83
N VAL A 98 18.95 -39.73 -55.20
CA VAL A 98 20.05 -39.38 -54.28
C VAL A 98 20.06 -37.89 -53.96
N SER A 99 19.80 -37.02 -54.93
CA SER A 99 19.83 -35.57 -54.72
C SER A 99 18.74 -35.08 -53.77
N PRO A 100 17.44 -35.42 -53.93
CA PRO A 100 16.41 -35.04 -52.96
C PRO A 100 16.65 -35.63 -51.56
N VAL A 101 17.07 -36.90 -51.45
CA VAL A 101 17.38 -37.51 -50.15
C VAL A 101 18.51 -36.76 -49.44
N ARG A 102 19.55 -36.32 -50.15
CA ARG A 102 20.61 -35.50 -49.57
C ARG A 102 20.12 -34.12 -49.12
N GLN A 103 19.18 -33.50 -49.82
CA GLN A 103 18.59 -32.23 -49.41
C GLN A 103 17.79 -32.39 -48.11
N ILE A 104 17.01 -33.47 -47.99
CA ILE A 104 16.28 -33.79 -46.76
C ILE A 104 17.26 -33.99 -45.61
N ILE A 105 18.30 -34.82 -45.79
CA ILE A 105 19.33 -35.05 -44.76
C ILE A 105 20.02 -33.73 -44.37
N SER A 106 20.33 -32.86 -45.32
CA SER A 106 20.93 -31.54 -45.03
C SER A 106 20.05 -30.71 -44.12
N VAL A 107 18.75 -30.64 -44.38
CA VAL A 107 17.81 -29.88 -43.55
C VAL A 107 17.65 -30.50 -42.15
N PHE A 108 17.62 -31.83 -42.04
CA PHE A 108 17.61 -32.50 -40.74
C PHE A 108 18.91 -32.28 -39.96
N ASN A 109 20.07 -32.30 -40.63
CA ASN A 109 21.35 -31.99 -39.99
C ASN A 109 21.42 -30.50 -39.60
N GLU A 110 20.95 -29.58 -40.45
CA GLU A 110 20.83 -28.15 -40.10
C GLU A 110 19.92 -27.93 -38.89
N LEU A 111 18.85 -28.73 -38.76
CA LEU A 111 17.94 -28.70 -37.62
C LEU A 111 18.57 -29.27 -36.35
N ALA A 112 19.38 -30.34 -36.47
CA ALA A 112 19.99 -31.05 -35.34
C ALA A 112 21.30 -30.42 -34.85
N ASP A 113 22.14 -29.94 -35.77
CA ASP A 113 23.43 -29.30 -35.48
C ASP A 113 23.29 -27.77 -35.26
N GLY A 114 22.22 -27.16 -35.79
CA GLY A 114 21.89 -25.76 -35.56
C GLY A 114 21.05 -25.54 -34.29
N ASP A 115 20.79 -24.28 -33.95
CA ASP A 115 19.91 -23.87 -32.84
C ASP A 115 18.41 -24.23 -33.06
N GLY A 116 18.09 -25.25 -33.87
CA GLY A 116 16.73 -25.65 -34.21
C GLY A 116 16.04 -24.67 -35.17
N ASP A 117 16.61 -24.51 -36.38
CA ASP A 117 16.03 -23.65 -37.41
C ASP A 117 14.85 -24.33 -38.11
N PHE A 118 13.64 -24.07 -37.59
CA PHE A 118 12.40 -24.48 -38.21
C PHE A 118 11.94 -23.51 -39.31
N SER A 119 12.64 -22.42 -39.64
CA SER A 119 12.12 -21.41 -40.59
C SER A 119 11.96 -21.91 -42.03
N ARG A 120 12.61 -23.04 -42.38
CA ARG A 120 12.65 -23.57 -43.75
C ARG A 120 11.74 -24.79 -43.92
N ASP A 121 11.06 -24.84 -45.06
CA ASP A 121 10.30 -26.00 -45.52
C ASP A 121 11.14 -26.87 -46.46
N LEU A 122 10.90 -28.18 -46.44
CA LEU A 122 11.43 -29.11 -47.43
C LEU A 122 10.77 -28.87 -48.80
N PRO A 123 11.56 -28.87 -49.89
CA PRO A 123 11.04 -28.62 -51.23
C PRO A 123 10.23 -29.81 -51.75
N MET A 124 8.95 -29.59 -52.08
CA MET A 124 8.05 -30.62 -52.64
C MET A 124 8.18 -30.74 -54.17
N LYS A 125 9.38 -31.08 -54.67
CA LYS A 125 9.67 -31.11 -56.12
C LYS A 125 9.17 -32.38 -56.83
N THR A 126 9.13 -33.51 -56.15
CA THR A 126 8.73 -34.81 -56.72
C THR A 126 7.23 -35.05 -56.56
N HIS A 127 6.71 -36.15 -57.13
CA HIS A 127 5.32 -36.60 -57.01
C HIS A 127 5.23 -38.03 -56.46
N ASP A 128 6.27 -38.45 -55.75
CA ASP A 128 6.48 -39.78 -55.18
C ASP A 128 6.49 -39.73 -53.64
N GLU A 129 6.88 -40.81 -52.99
CA GLU A 129 6.96 -40.93 -51.52
C GLU A 129 7.90 -39.90 -50.88
N LEU A 130 8.87 -39.34 -51.64
CA LEU A 130 9.73 -38.27 -51.14
C LEU A 130 8.96 -36.95 -51.00
N ARG A 131 7.93 -36.73 -51.82
CA ARG A 131 7.01 -35.59 -51.68
C ARG A 131 6.15 -35.75 -50.43
N GLU A 132 5.60 -36.94 -50.20
CA GLU A 132 4.80 -37.23 -49.01
C GLU A 132 5.64 -37.02 -47.74
N LEU A 133 6.87 -37.53 -47.72
CA LEU A 133 7.82 -37.29 -46.63
C LEU A 133 8.10 -35.80 -46.41
N ALA A 134 8.34 -35.03 -47.48
CA ALA A 134 8.54 -33.58 -47.39
C ALA A 134 7.30 -32.86 -46.86
N ALA A 135 6.10 -33.24 -47.31
CA ALA A 135 4.84 -32.67 -46.85
C ALA A 135 4.58 -32.96 -45.37
N SER A 136 4.78 -34.21 -44.92
CA SER A 136 4.64 -34.60 -43.51
C SER A 136 5.62 -33.86 -42.61
N TYR A 137 6.88 -33.69 -43.05
CA TYR A 137 7.85 -32.86 -42.33
C TYR A 137 7.42 -31.39 -42.26
N ASN A 138 6.96 -30.79 -43.37
CA ASN A 138 6.51 -29.39 -43.37
C ASN A 138 5.32 -29.19 -42.41
N HIS A 139 4.42 -30.17 -42.33
CA HIS A 139 3.34 -30.16 -41.34
C HIS A 139 3.87 -30.22 -39.89
N PHE A 140 4.81 -31.13 -39.62
CA PHE A 140 5.48 -31.22 -38.32
C PHE A 140 6.21 -29.91 -37.96
N ALA A 141 6.99 -29.36 -38.87
CA ALA A 141 7.69 -28.08 -38.71
C ALA A 141 6.70 -26.94 -38.42
N THR A 142 5.56 -26.89 -39.12
CA THR A 142 4.51 -25.90 -38.85
C THR A 142 3.94 -26.02 -37.43
N LYS A 143 3.69 -27.25 -36.95
CA LYS A 143 3.24 -27.47 -35.56
C LYS A 143 4.30 -27.09 -34.54
N MET A 144 5.57 -27.38 -34.80
CA MET A 144 6.67 -26.96 -33.95
C MET A 144 6.81 -25.43 -33.89
N ARG A 145 6.73 -24.74 -35.05
CA ARG A 145 6.71 -23.27 -35.12
C ARG A 145 5.59 -22.68 -34.26
N GLN A 146 4.39 -23.26 -34.34
CA GLN A 146 3.24 -22.82 -33.55
C GLN A 146 3.49 -22.99 -32.04
N ILE A 147 3.92 -24.18 -31.59
CA ILE A 147 4.20 -24.44 -30.17
C ILE A 147 5.28 -23.49 -29.64
N ILE A 148 6.37 -23.31 -30.38
CA ILE A 148 7.47 -22.40 -29.99
C ILE A 148 6.96 -20.95 -29.91
N GLY A 149 6.14 -20.51 -30.87
CA GLY A 149 5.50 -19.20 -30.85
C GLY A 149 4.59 -19.01 -29.65
N ASP A 150 3.76 -20.00 -29.32
CA ASP A 150 2.84 -19.97 -28.18
C ASP A 150 3.61 -19.93 -26.85
N VAL A 151 4.69 -20.71 -26.71
CA VAL A 151 5.56 -20.69 -25.51
C VAL A 151 6.28 -19.35 -25.36
N ARG A 152 6.82 -18.78 -26.44
CA ARG A 152 7.40 -17.42 -26.43
C ARG A 152 6.40 -16.40 -25.94
N SER A 153 5.21 -16.42 -26.53
CA SER A 153 4.13 -15.51 -26.23
C SER A 153 3.66 -15.61 -24.77
N MET A 154 3.51 -16.83 -24.27
CA MET A 154 3.17 -17.06 -22.86
C MET A 154 4.29 -16.59 -21.93
N SER A 155 5.55 -16.89 -22.25
CA SER A 155 6.69 -16.51 -21.41
C SER A 155 6.86 -14.99 -21.31
N VAL A 156 6.60 -14.25 -22.39
CA VAL A 156 6.59 -12.78 -22.37
C VAL A 156 5.46 -12.26 -21.48
N ARG A 157 4.24 -12.80 -21.60
CA ARG A 157 3.11 -12.41 -20.73
C ARG A 157 3.39 -12.67 -19.25
N VAL A 158 3.89 -13.85 -18.89
CA VAL A 158 4.19 -14.18 -17.50
C VAL A 158 5.29 -13.27 -16.94
N ALA A 159 6.31 -12.93 -17.73
CA ALA A 159 7.36 -12.00 -17.31
C ALA A 159 6.81 -10.59 -17.05
N THR A 160 5.90 -10.10 -17.90
CA THR A 160 5.22 -8.81 -17.72
C THR A 160 4.34 -8.81 -16.47
N GLU A 161 3.55 -9.85 -16.25
CA GLU A 161 2.72 -9.98 -15.04
C GLU A 161 3.58 -10.08 -13.78
N ALA A 162 4.71 -10.80 -13.81
CA ALA A 162 5.65 -10.85 -12.70
C ALA A 162 6.20 -9.46 -12.36
N ALA A 163 6.50 -8.63 -13.36
CA ALA A 163 6.93 -7.24 -13.16
C ALA A 163 5.81 -6.37 -12.56
N HIS A 164 4.56 -6.51 -13.01
CA HIS A 164 3.41 -5.82 -12.41
C HIS A 164 3.17 -6.23 -10.95
N VAL A 165 3.26 -7.53 -10.66
CA VAL A 165 3.15 -8.07 -9.30
C VAL A 165 4.23 -7.48 -8.40
N LYS A 166 5.47 -7.36 -8.88
CA LYS A 166 6.56 -6.72 -8.13
C LYS A 166 6.23 -5.28 -7.74
N VAL A 167 5.75 -4.46 -8.67
CA VAL A 167 5.36 -3.06 -8.39
C VAL A 167 4.25 -2.99 -7.33
N ARG A 168 3.26 -3.90 -7.40
CA ARG A 168 2.18 -3.96 -6.41
C ARG A 168 2.67 -4.38 -5.03
N ILE A 169 3.65 -5.30 -4.96
CA ILE A 169 4.28 -5.73 -3.71
C ILE A 169 5.02 -4.56 -3.05
N GLU A 170 5.78 -3.78 -3.81
CA GLU A 170 6.47 -2.59 -3.31
C GLU A 170 5.48 -1.58 -2.71
N GLY A 171 4.37 -1.31 -3.42
CA GLY A 171 3.30 -0.44 -2.93
C GLY A 171 2.65 -0.96 -1.64
N ALA A 172 2.28 -2.25 -1.60
CA ALA A 172 1.68 -2.86 -0.42
C ALA A 172 2.63 -2.91 0.80
N ALA A 173 3.94 -3.09 0.56
CA ALA A 173 4.95 -3.03 1.62
C ALA A 173 5.05 -1.61 2.22
N GLN A 174 5.00 -0.58 1.37
CA GLN A 174 4.99 0.81 1.82
C GLN A 174 3.72 1.14 2.61
N ASP A 175 2.56 0.71 2.12
CA ASP A 175 1.28 0.92 2.82
C ASP A 175 1.27 0.22 4.19
N ALA A 176 1.80 -1.00 4.28
CA ALA A 176 1.95 -1.69 5.55
C ALA A 176 2.89 -0.95 6.52
N SER A 177 3.98 -0.36 6.03
CA SER A 177 4.86 0.48 6.85
C SER A 177 4.15 1.74 7.36
N ASN A 178 3.39 2.41 6.49
CA ASN A 178 2.62 3.60 6.86
C ASN A 178 1.50 3.26 7.87
N GLN A 179 0.90 2.08 7.74
CA GLN A 179 -0.09 1.59 8.70
C GLN A 179 0.56 1.36 10.08
N GLY A 180 1.79 0.84 10.13
CA GLY A 180 2.54 0.70 11.37
C GLY A 180 2.72 2.03 12.11
N THR A 181 3.18 3.08 11.42
CA THR A 181 3.38 4.41 12.04
C THR A 181 2.08 5.06 12.50
N LEU A 182 0.98 4.88 11.75
CA LEU A 182 -0.34 5.36 12.17
C LEU A 182 -0.80 4.64 13.44
N THR A 183 -0.50 3.35 13.55
CA THR A 183 -0.85 2.53 14.71
C THR A 183 -0.12 2.99 15.97
N ASP A 184 1.17 3.35 15.87
CA ASP A 184 1.92 3.95 16.99
C ASP A 184 1.29 5.27 17.47
N THR A 185 0.78 6.07 16.54
CA THR A 185 0.11 7.34 16.87
C THR A 185 -1.18 7.09 17.65
N VAL A 186 -2.00 6.13 17.22
CA VAL A 186 -3.24 5.77 17.92
C VAL A 186 -2.94 5.11 19.28
N PHE A 187 -1.87 4.31 19.36
CA PHE A 187 -1.42 3.71 20.62
C PHE A 187 -1.11 4.78 21.68
N ASN A 188 -0.32 5.78 21.32
CA ASN A 188 0.03 6.88 22.22
C ASN A 188 -1.21 7.68 22.65
N ALA A 189 -2.11 8.00 21.71
CA ALA A 189 -3.36 8.71 22.02
C ALA A 189 -4.28 7.89 22.96
N SER A 190 -4.31 6.57 22.80
CA SER A 190 -5.05 5.68 23.70
C SER A 190 -4.42 5.64 25.10
N SER A 191 -3.09 5.60 25.21
CA SER A 191 -2.40 5.69 26.51
C SER A 191 -2.66 7.02 27.21
N GLU A 192 -2.64 8.14 26.49
CA GLU A 192 -2.99 9.45 27.03
C GLU A 192 -4.45 9.51 27.49
N SER A 193 -5.36 8.89 26.74
CA SER A 193 -6.78 8.77 27.10
C SER A 193 -6.96 7.99 28.41
N THR A 194 -6.20 6.91 28.64
CA THR A 194 -6.25 6.17 29.91
C THR A 194 -5.89 7.07 31.10
N ALA A 195 -4.81 7.84 30.97
CA ALA A 195 -4.39 8.77 32.02
C ALA A 195 -5.44 9.88 32.26
N ALA A 196 -6.05 10.39 31.19
CA ALA A 196 -7.13 11.38 31.30
C ALA A 196 -8.37 10.82 32.01
N ILE A 197 -8.80 9.59 31.68
CA ILE A 197 -9.92 8.91 32.33
C ILE A 197 -9.65 8.70 33.83
N GLU A 198 -8.44 8.27 34.19
CA GLU A 198 -8.04 8.08 35.60
C GLU A 198 -8.07 9.41 36.38
N ASN A 199 -7.57 10.50 35.77
CA ASN A 199 -7.63 11.83 36.38
C ASN A 199 -9.07 12.33 36.59
N VAL A 200 -9.96 12.12 35.62
CA VAL A 200 -11.38 12.49 35.75
C VAL A 200 -12.05 11.64 36.82
N SER A 201 -11.82 10.33 36.85
CA SER A 201 -12.37 9.43 37.86
C SER A 201 -11.95 9.84 39.28
N ASN A 202 -10.66 10.10 39.49
CA ASN A 202 -10.14 10.60 40.77
C ASN A 202 -10.76 11.94 41.18
N SER A 203 -10.92 12.86 40.21
CA SER A 203 -11.55 14.16 40.46
C SER A 203 -13.03 14.01 40.84
N THR A 204 -13.77 13.15 40.13
CA THR A 204 -15.17 12.83 40.44
C THR A 204 -15.31 12.24 41.84
N GLN A 205 -14.40 11.35 42.25
CA GLN A 205 -14.39 10.78 43.61
C GLN A 205 -14.17 11.86 44.68
N MET A 206 -13.21 12.78 44.46
CA MET A 206 -12.95 13.89 45.40
C MET A 206 -14.14 14.85 45.49
N ILE A 207 -14.74 15.21 44.34
CA ILE A 207 -15.92 16.08 44.31
C ILE A 207 -17.10 15.39 44.99
N SER A 208 -17.30 14.09 44.78
CA SER A 208 -18.35 13.30 45.44
C SER A 208 -18.20 13.33 46.97
N GLY A 209 -16.98 13.13 47.48
CA GLY A 209 -16.69 13.24 48.90
C GLY A 209 -16.99 14.64 49.47
N SER A 210 -16.60 15.70 48.75
CA SER A 210 -16.88 17.09 49.13
C SER A 210 -18.39 17.41 49.12
N THR A 211 -19.10 16.99 48.07
CA THR A 211 -20.56 17.14 47.96
C THR A 211 -21.29 16.44 49.09
N SER A 212 -20.87 15.22 49.46
CA SER A 212 -21.44 14.50 50.60
C SER A 212 -21.22 15.25 51.92
N ALA A 213 -20.01 15.77 52.16
CA ALA A 213 -19.72 16.54 53.37
C ALA A 213 -20.55 17.84 53.43
N ASN A 214 -20.69 18.54 52.30
CA ASN A 214 -21.49 19.76 52.21
C ASN A 214 -22.99 19.48 52.39
N LEU A 215 -23.48 18.35 51.88
CA LEU A 215 -24.86 17.89 52.09
C LEU A 215 -25.15 17.70 53.58
N ASP A 216 -24.24 17.07 54.33
CA ASP A 216 -24.37 16.89 55.77
C ASP A 216 -24.38 18.24 56.51
N ILE A 217 -23.50 19.17 56.13
CA ILE A 217 -23.47 20.54 56.68
C ILE A 217 -24.79 21.27 56.41
N ALA A 218 -25.32 21.19 55.19
CA ALA A 218 -26.57 21.83 54.80
C ALA A 218 -27.77 21.24 55.57
N ARG A 219 -27.82 19.92 55.74
CA ARG A 219 -28.85 19.22 56.55
C ARG A 219 -28.79 19.64 58.02
N ASN A 220 -27.59 19.73 58.60
CA ASN A 220 -27.41 20.19 59.98
C ASN A 220 -27.85 21.65 60.14
N SER A 221 -27.41 22.53 59.24
CA SER A 221 -27.78 23.95 59.23
C SER A 221 -29.29 24.13 59.09
N LEU A 222 -29.94 23.35 58.21
CA LEU A 222 -31.40 23.35 58.07
C LEU A 222 -32.10 22.93 59.37
N SER A 223 -31.57 21.93 60.06
CA SER A 223 -32.10 21.48 61.35
C SER A 223 -31.95 22.56 62.43
N GLU A 224 -30.80 23.24 62.49
CA GLU A 224 -30.56 24.35 63.42
C GLU A 224 -31.51 25.52 63.16
N MET A 225 -31.74 25.90 61.88
CA MET A 225 -32.70 26.96 61.55
C MET A 225 -34.13 26.61 61.97
N ARG A 226 -34.53 25.33 61.85
CA ARG A 226 -35.84 24.85 62.34
C ARG A 226 -35.96 24.96 63.86
N ASP A 227 -34.90 24.64 64.60
CA ASP A 227 -34.86 24.81 66.06
C ASP A 227 -34.93 26.30 66.46
N ILE A 228 -34.18 27.17 65.78
CA ILE A 228 -34.24 28.62 66.00
C ILE A 228 -35.65 29.15 65.71
N ALA A 229 -36.29 28.72 64.62
CA ALA A 229 -37.66 29.10 64.29
C ALA A 229 -38.65 28.71 65.41
N SER A 230 -38.49 27.50 65.98
CA SER A 230 -39.28 27.04 67.12
C SER A 230 -39.10 27.95 68.35
N LYS A 231 -37.84 28.29 68.69
CA LYS A 231 -37.52 29.19 69.81
C LYS A 231 -38.07 30.61 69.60
N ILE A 232 -38.01 31.14 68.38
CA ILE A 232 -38.60 32.45 68.05
C ILE A 232 -40.11 32.44 68.23
N ASN A 233 -40.80 31.38 67.82
CA ASN A 233 -42.24 31.24 68.06
C ASN A 233 -42.55 31.21 69.57
N ALA A 234 -41.74 30.50 70.38
CA ALA A 234 -41.89 30.50 71.83
C ALA A 234 -41.66 31.89 72.47
N VAL A 235 -40.67 32.64 71.99
CA VAL A 235 -40.42 34.04 72.43
C VAL A 235 -41.59 34.94 72.04
N SER A 236 -42.13 34.79 70.82
CA SER A 236 -43.31 35.54 70.37
C SER A 236 -44.52 35.27 71.28
N GLU A 237 -44.75 34.02 71.68
CA GLU A 237 -45.82 33.66 72.61
C GLU A 237 -45.59 34.26 74.01
N GLN A 238 -44.36 34.24 74.53
CA GLN A 238 -44.02 34.87 75.81
C GLN A 238 -44.25 36.38 75.78
N LEU A 239 -43.91 37.07 74.69
CA LEU A 239 -44.13 38.50 74.52
C LEU A 239 -45.63 38.86 74.46
N LEU A 240 -46.47 38.00 73.88
CA LEU A 240 -47.92 38.17 73.93
C LEU A 240 -48.46 38.09 75.37
N ARG A 241 -47.99 37.11 76.15
CA ARG A 241 -48.37 37.01 77.57
C ARG A 241 -47.85 38.21 78.39
N PHE A 242 -46.65 38.68 78.09
CA PHE A 242 -46.07 39.87 78.72
C PHE A 242 -46.89 41.13 78.41
N ASN A 243 -47.30 41.33 77.15
CA ASN A 243 -48.19 42.43 76.76
C ASN A 243 -49.50 42.43 77.57
N ASN A 244 -50.14 41.28 77.71
CA ASN A 244 -51.36 41.15 78.51
C ASN A 244 -51.13 41.51 79.98
N THR A 245 -49.97 41.14 80.54
CA THR A 245 -49.62 41.45 81.94
C THR A 245 -49.38 42.95 82.13
N VAL A 246 -48.72 43.61 81.18
CA VAL A 246 -48.50 45.06 81.19
C VAL A 246 -49.83 45.83 81.05
N ASP A 247 -50.76 45.33 80.22
CA ASP A 247 -52.09 45.92 80.05
C ASP A 247 -52.95 45.77 81.33
N GLU A 248 -52.89 44.61 81.99
CA GLU A 248 -53.52 44.41 83.30
C GLU A 248 -52.92 45.34 84.37
N LEU A 249 -51.59 45.51 84.37
CA LEU A 249 -50.90 46.44 85.27
C LEU A 249 -51.35 47.88 85.03
N SER A 250 -51.46 48.31 83.77
CA SER A 250 -52.00 49.62 83.38
C SER A 250 -53.39 49.84 83.98
N THR A 251 -54.28 48.87 83.77
CA THR A 251 -55.68 48.94 84.23
C THR A 251 -55.75 49.01 85.76
N ARG A 252 -54.94 48.22 86.48
CA ARG A 252 -54.85 48.26 87.94
C ARG A 252 -54.30 49.59 88.44
N SER A 253 -53.25 50.13 87.82
CA SER A 253 -52.69 51.44 88.18
C SER A 253 -53.69 52.58 88.00
N GLU A 254 -54.50 52.56 86.94
CA GLU A 254 -55.58 53.53 86.75
C GLU A 254 -56.69 53.40 87.80
N SER A 255 -57.05 52.16 88.17
CA SER A 255 -58.01 51.91 89.26
C SER A 255 -57.49 52.46 90.59
N VAL A 256 -56.21 52.25 90.91
CA VAL A 256 -55.58 52.82 92.11
C VAL A 256 -55.54 54.35 92.05
N ARG A 257 -55.27 54.94 90.88
CA ARG A 257 -55.36 56.41 90.68
C ARG A 257 -56.76 56.93 91.01
N ALA A 258 -57.80 56.25 90.56
CA ALA A 258 -59.19 56.62 90.83
C ALA A 258 -59.55 56.51 92.32
N ILE A 259 -59.08 55.45 93.00
CA ILE A 259 -59.27 55.28 94.44
C ILE A 259 -58.51 56.36 95.22
N ALA A 260 -57.28 56.67 94.85
CA ALA A 260 -56.50 57.74 95.45
C ALA A 260 -57.21 59.10 95.27
N ALA A 261 -57.72 59.41 94.08
CA ALA A 261 -58.52 60.62 93.84
C ALA A 261 -59.74 60.68 94.77
N LEU A 262 -60.49 59.58 94.92
CA LEU A 262 -61.63 59.51 95.83
C LEU A 262 -61.22 59.71 97.31
N ILE A 263 -60.10 59.12 97.75
CA ILE A 263 -59.59 59.31 99.12
C ILE A 263 -59.24 60.77 99.36
N ARG A 264 -58.62 61.44 98.39
CA ARG A 264 -58.34 62.88 98.47
C ARG A 264 -59.62 63.69 98.58
N ASP A 265 -60.63 63.38 97.75
CA ASP A 265 -61.92 64.07 97.80
C ASP A 265 -62.61 63.88 99.16
N VAL A 266 -62.55 62.67 99.74
CA VAL A 266 -63.07 62.38 101.09
C VAL A 266 -62.27 63.12 102.16
N ALA A 267 -60.95 63.18 102.05
CA ALA A 267 -60.09 63.90 102.98
C ALA A 267 -60.32 65.42 102.91
N ASP A 268 -60.51 65.99 101.72
CA ASP A 268 -60.89 67.39 101.52
C ASP A 268 -62.26 67.71 102.13
N GLN A 269 -63.25 66.84 101.91
CA GLN A 269 -64.56 66.95 102.57
C GLN A 269 -64.46 66.84 104.09
N THR A 270 -63.64 65.93 104.59
CA THR A 270 -63.40 65.73 106.02
C THR A 270 -62.70 66.94 106.63
N ASN A 271 -61.74 67.53 105.92
CA ASN A 271 -61.05 68.76 106.31
C ASN A 271 -62.02 69.95 106.40
N LEU A 272 -62.92 70.09 105.41
CA LEU A 272 -63.99 71.10 105.40
C LEU A 272 -65.02 70.90 106.53
N LEU A 273 -65.44 69.65 106.78
CA LEU A 273 -66.34 69.31 107.88
C LEU A 273 -65.70 69.58 109.24
N ALA A 274 -64.42 69.21 109.40
CA ALA A 274 -63.65 69.47 110.60
C ALA A 274 -63.42 70.97 110.83
N LEU A 275 -63.19 71.74 109.76
CA LEU A 275 -63.09 73.20 109.83
C LEU A 275 -64.41 73.83 110.27
N ASN A 276 -65.54 73.40 109.70
CA ASN A 276 -66.87 73.87 110.10
C ASN A 276 -67.19 73.49 111.56
N ALA A 277 -66.83 72.28 112.00
CA ALA A 277 -66.99 71.84 113.38
C ALA A 277 -66.10 72.61 114.35
N ALA A 278 -64.86 72.94 113.97
CA ALA A 278 -63.95 73.76 114.76
C ALA A 278 -64.46 75.20 114.90
N ILE A 279 -65.02 75.77 113.83
CA ILE A 279 -65.68 77.10 113.84
C ILE A 279 -66.88 77.10 114.80
N GLU A 280 -67.76 76.10 114.72
CA GLU A 280 -68.96 76.06 115.57
C GLU A 280 -68.63 75.72 117.04
N ALA A 281 -67.59 74.92 117.28
CA ALA A 281 -67.06 74.66 118.62
C ALA A 281 -66.44 75.92 119.26
N ALA A 282 -65.77 76.77 118.47
CA ALA A 282 -65.30 78.08 118.94
C ALA A 282 -66.46 79.03 119.27
N ARG A 283 -67.59 78.90 118.55
CA ARG A 283 -68.83 79.67 118.75
C ARG A 283 -69.57 79.32 120.05
N ALA A 284 -69.44 78.07 120.52
CA ALA A 284 -70.04 77.59 121.77
C ALA A 284 -69.26 77.95 123.05
N GLY A 285 -68.14 78.68 122.94
CA GLY A 285 -67.37 79.17 124.09
C GLY A 285 -66.83 78.05 125.01
N GLU A 286 -66.88 78.25 126.32
CA GLU A 286 -66.35 77.30 127.34
C GLU A 286 -66.94 75.87 127.21
N ALA A 287 -68.20 75.72 126.77
CA ALA A 287 -68.84 74.41 126.60
C ALA A 287 -68.33 73.61 125.38
N GLY A 288 -67.75 74.30 124.38
CA GLY A 288 -67.28 73.70 123.13
C GLY A 288 -65.81 73.27 123.12
N ARG A 289 -65.05 73.54 124.19
CA ARG A 289 -63.59 73.40 124.23
C ARG A 289 -63.09 71.98 123.95
N GLY A 290 -63.80 70.96 124.45
CA GLY A 290 -63.49 69.55 124.17
C GLY A 290 -63.74 69.17 122.70
N PHE A 291 -64.80 69.70 122.10
CA PHE A 291 -65.14 69.48 120.69
C PHE A 291 -64.18 70.19 119.73
N ALA A 292 -63.69 71.39 120.08
CA ALA A 292 -62.72 72.12 119.28
C ALA A 292 -61.40 71.36 119.13
N VAL A 293 -60.91 70.70 120.20
CA VAL A 293 -59.69 69.89 120.16
C VAL A 293 -59.86 68.67 119.24
N VAL A 294 -61.01 67.99 119.31
CA VAL A 294 -61.31 66.85 118.43
C VAL A 294 -61.42 67.30 116.97
N ALA A 295 -62.09 68.42 116.70
CA ALA A 295 -62.23 68.96 115.34
C ALA A 295 -60.88 69.35 114.73
N ASP A 296 -59.98 69.99 115.49
CA ASP A 296 -58.64 70.35 115.01
C ASP A 296 -57.75 69.10 114.81
N GLU A 297 -57.93 68.04 115.60
CA GLU A 297 -57.21 66.77 115.41
C GLU A 297 -57.71 66.02 114.17
N VAL A 298 -59.03 66.04 113.90
CA VAL A 298 -59.61 65.50 112.66
C VAL A 298 -59.14 66.31 111.44
N ARG A 299 -59.03 67.64 111.57
CA ARG A 299 -58.49 68.52 110.52
C ARG A 299 -57.04 68.17 110.17
N LYS A 300 -56.17 68.04 111.18
CA LYS A 300 -54.77 67.60 110.98
C LYS A 300 -54.66 66.20 110.40
N LEU A 301 -55.57 65.28 110.78
CA LEU A 301 -55.62 63.94 110.19
C LEU A 301 -56.00 64.00 108.70
N ALA A 302 -57.00 64.81 108.34
CA ALA A 302 -57.41 65.02 106.96
C ALA A 302 -56.28 65.65 106.11
N GLU A 303 -55.56 66.65 106.63
CA GLU A 303 -54.37 67.22 105.97
C GLU A 303 -53.26 66.17 105.76
N ARG A 304 -53.02 65.28 106.74
CA ARG A 304 -52.07 64.16 106.60
C ARG A 304 -52.52 63.14 105.55
N VAL A 305 -53.81 62.83 105.49
CA VAL A 305 -54.37 61.91 104.47
C VAL A 305 -54.25 62.52 103.08
N ASN A 306 -54.51 63.82 102.91
CA ASN A 306 -54.30 64.54 101.64
C ASN A 306 -52.85 64.46 101.17
N LYS A 307 -51.89 64.76 102.04
CA LYS A 307 -50.47 64.71 101.70
C LYS A 307 -50.02 63.29 101.31
N ALA A 308 -50.43 62.28 102.06
CA ALA A 308 -50.15 60.88 101.72
C ALA A 308 -50.78 60.47 100.38
N THR A 309 -51.98 60.97 100.09
CA THR A 309 -52.69 60.68 98.84
C THR A 309 -52.06 61.39 97.64
N GLU A 310 -51.50 62.59 97.83
CA GLU A 310 -50.71 63.30 96.81
C GLU A 310 -49.42 62.55 96.47
N GLU A 311 -48.70 62.04 97.47
CA GLU A 311 -47.53 61.17 97.28
C GLU A 311 -47.89 59.88 96.54
N ILE A 312 -49.02 59.23 96.89
CA ILE A 312 -49.53 58.05 96.17
C ILE A 312 -49.83 58.40 94.70
N ASN A 313 -50.49 59.53 94.44
CA ASN A 313 -50.83 59.96 93.09
C ASN A 313 -49.57 60.23 92.24
N GLY A 314 -48.53 60.83 92.83
CA GLY A 314 -47.22 61.00 92.21
C GLY A 314 -46.57 59.66 91.83
N ASN A 315 -46.57 58.69 92.74
CA ASN A 315 -46.05 57.35 92.48
C ASN A 315 -46.85 56.59 91.40
N ILE A 316 -48.19 56.73 91.39
CA ILE A 316 -49.04 56.11 90.38
C ILE A 316 -48.84 56.74 89.00
N ASN A 317 -48.65 58.06 88.90
CA ASN A 317 -48.30 58.70 87.64
C ASN A 317 -46.95 58.20 87.11
N GLY A 318 -45.93 58.11 87.97
CA GLY A 318 -44.65 57.50 87.59
C GLY A 318 -44.78 56.04 87.12
N MET A 319 -45.67 55.27 87.75
CA MET A 319 -45.97 53.89 87.34
C MET A 319 -46.67 53.82 85.97
N ILE A 320 -47.62 54.72 85.69
CA ILE A 320 -48.30 54.81 84.39
C ILE A 320 -47.32 55.21 83.28
N ASP A 321 -46.41 56.15 83.56
CA ASP A 321 -45.35 56.55 82.62
C ASP A 321 -44.42 55.37 82.31
N LEU A 322 -43.99 54.62 83.35
CA LEU A 322 -43.18 53.40 83.20
C LEU A 322 -43.91 52.31 82.40
N VAL A 323 -45.21 52.10 82.63
CA VAL A 323 -46.04 51.16 81.86
C VAL A 323 -46.13 51.57 80.40
N THR A 324 -46.35 52.87 80.14
CA THR A 324 -46.41 53.42 78.77
C THR A 324 -45.07 53.25 78.04
N HIS A 325 -43.97 53.51 78.73
CA HIS A 325 -42.62 53.30 78.20
C HIS A 325 -42.36 51.82 77.90
N THR A 326 -42.66 50.93 78.86
CA THR A 326 -42.52 49.47 78.72
C THR A 326 -43.33 48.94 77.52
N ARG A 327 -44.54 49.48 77.30
CA ARG A 327 -45.37 49.13 76.14
C ARG A 327 -44.71 49.53 74.81
N SER A 328 -44.16 50.75 74.73
CA SER A 328 -43.46 51.22 73.53
C SER A 328 -42.21 50.39 73.23
N GLU A 329 -41.40 50.07 74.24
CA GLU A 329 -40.24 49.18 74.06
C GLU A 329 -40.66 47.79 73.59
N ASN A 330 -41.77 47.26 74.12
CA ASN A 330 -42.26 45.94 73.75
C ASN A 330 -42.79 45.88 72.30
N GLU A 331 -43.37 46.97 71.78
CA GLU A 331 -43.74 47.08 70.37
C GLU A 331 -42.50 46.97 69.46
N VAL A 332 -41.39 47.62 69.83
CA VAL A 332 -40.11 47.52 69.10
C VAL A 332 -39.58 46.09 69.14
N ILE A 333 -39.62 45.42 70.30
CA ILE A 333 -39.21 44.02 70.44
C ILE A 333 -40.06 43.12 69.53
N ASN A 334 -41.37 43.34 69.47
CA ASN A 334 -42.28 42.55 68.63
C ASN A 334 -41.95 42.68 67.14
N VAL A 335 -41.67 43.89 66.66
CA VAL A 335 -41.20 44.14 65.29
C VAL A 335 -39.90 43.39 65.01
N ASN A 336 -38.92 43.47 65.92
CA ASN A 336 -37.64 42.79 65.77
C ASN A 336 -37.79 41.26 65.74
N VAL A 337 -38.64 40.69 66.60
CA VAL A 337 -38.92 39.25 66.62
C VAL A 337 -39.56 38.80 65.30
N LYS A 338 -40.50 39.57 64.74
CA LYS A 338 -41.11 39.29 63.45
C LYS A 338 -40.08 39.33 62.31
N GLN A 339 -39.24 40.37 62.26
CA GLN A 339 -38.16 40.45 61.27
C GLN A 339 -37.17 39.29 61.40
N THR A 340 -36.81 38.91 62.63
CA THR A 340 -35.92 37.77 62.88
C THR A 340 -36.55 36.47 62.40
N LYS A 341 -37.86 36.27 62.62
CA LYS A 341 -38.60 35.13 62.10
C LYS A 341 -38.53 35.05 60.58
N ASP A 342 -38.80 36.15 59.89
CA ASP A 342 -38.76 36.20 58.42
C ASP A 342 -37.37 35.86 57.87
N VAL A 343 -36.30 36.35 58.53
CA VAL A 343 -34.92 36.00 58.16
C VAL A 343 -34.66 34.51 58.35
N VAL A 344 -35.07 33.95 59.48
CA VAL A 344 -34.88 32.53 59.80
C VAL A 344 -35.62 31.61 58.83
N GLU A 345 -36.86 31.94 58.48
CA GLU A 345 -37.65 31.17 57.50
C GLU A 345 -37.01 31.19 56.11
N ARG A 346 -36.55 32.36 55.64
CA ARG A 346 -35.83 32.46 54.35
C ARG A 346 -34.53 31.67 54.36
N SER A 347 -33.74 31.76 55.43
CA SER A 347 -32.49 31.00 55.54
C SER A 347 -32.74 29.48 55.61
N ALA A 348 -33.81 29.03 56.29
CA ALA A 348 -34.22 27.64 56.26
C ALA A 348 -34.60 27.18 54.83
N GLN A 349 -35.31 28.01 54.07
CA GLN A 349 -35.61 27.72 52.66
C GLN A 349 -34.32 27.58 51.84
N GLN A 350 -33.37 28.51 51.96
CA GLN A 350 -32.09 28.46 51.25
C GLN A 350 -31.28 27.21 51.57
N PHE A 351 -31.23 26.77 52.83
CA PHE A 351 -30.59 25.50 53.18
C PHE A 351 -31.35 24.30 52.61
N GLY A 352 -32.68 24.36 52.51
CA GLY A 352 -33.48 23.34 51.83
C GLY A 352 -33.15 23.21 50.34
N GLU A 353 -33.03 24.34 49.64
CA GLU A 353 -32.59 24.38 48.23
C GLU A 353 -31.17 23.81 48.10
N MET A 354 -30.25 24.20 48.97
CA MET A 354 -28.88 23.69 48.99
C MET A 354 -28.79 22.16 49.20
N VAL A 355 -29.65 21.59 50.05
CA VAL A 355 -29.76 20.13 50.22
C VAL A 355 -30.17 19.46 48.91
N SER A 356 -31.19 20.00 48.22
CA SER A 356 -31.64 19.47 46.93
C SER A 356 -30.55 19.56 45.86
N ASP A 357 -29.82 20.67 45.81
CA ASP A 357 -28.73 20.87 44.84
C ASP A 357 -27.58 19.88 45.06
N PHE A 358 -27.21 19.62 46.32
CA PHE A 358 -26.15 18.65 46.62
C PHE A 358 -26.59 17.21 46.36
N GLU A 359 -27.84 16.85 46.61
CA GLU A 359 -28.38 15.54 46.23
C GLU A 359 -28.32 15.35 44.70
N HIS A 360 -28.76 16.36 43.94
CA HIS A 360 -28.67 16.32 42.47
C HIS A 360 -27.24 16.22 41.96
N ASN A 361 -26.31 17.00 42.53
CA ASN A 361 -24.88 16.89 42.19
C ASN A 361 -24.33 15.49 42.49
N GLY A 362 -24.77 14.86 43.59
CA GLY A 362 -24.40 13.48 43.91
C GLY A 362 -24.81 12.48 42.84
N GLU A 363 -26.05 12.59 42.33
CA GLU A 363 -26.55 11.76 41.23
C GLU A 363 -25.76 11.98 39.93
N GLN A 364 -25.46 13.23 39.58
CA GLN A 364 -24.67 13.55 38.39
C GLN A 364 -23.24 12.99 38.46
N LEU A 365 -22.61 13.01 39.64
CA LEU A 365 -21.28 12.46 39.84
C LEU A 365 -21.26 10.93 39.69
N LEU A 366 -22.32 10.23 40.12
CA LEU A 366 -22.49 8.80 39.89
C LEU A 366 -22.60 8.47 38.38
N GLN A 367 -23.32 9.29 37.62
CA GLN A 367 -23.41 9.15 36.17
C GLN A 367 -22.05 9.36 35.49
N ILE A 368 -21.29 10.37 35.92
CA ILE A 368 -19.93 10.62 35.41
C ILE A 368 -19.01 9.43 35.71
N ALA A 369 -19.07 8.87 36.93
CA ALA A 369 -18.28 7.70 37.30
C ALA A 369 -18.59 6.50 36.39
N SER A 370 -19.87 6.23 36.14
CA SER A 370 -20.32 5.15 35.27
C SER A 370 -19.85 5.34 33.81
N ALA A 371 -19.95 6.57 33.30
CA ALA A 371 -19.46 6.90 31.96
C ALA A 371 -17.94 6.76 31.83
N MET A 372 -17.18 7.07 32.89
CA MET A 372 -15.72 6.87 32.91
C MET A 372 -15.33 5.40 32.92
N GLU A 373 -16.08 4.52 33.60
CA GLU A 373 -15.87 3.07 33.53
C GLU A 373 -16.10 2.53 32.12
N GLU A 374 -17.17 2.95 31.45
CA GLU A 374 -17.47 2.57 30.06
C GLU A 374 -16.40 3.08 29.07
N LEU A 375 -15.96 4.33 29.25
CA LEU A 375 -14.86 4.90 28.47
C LEU A 375 -13.54 4.14 28.69
N SER A 376 -13.26 3.71 29.92
CA SER A 376 -12.07 2.92 30.23
C SER A 376 -12.09 1.56 29.52
N ALA A 377 -13.22 0.86 29.58
CA ALA A 377 -13.41 -0.41 28.88
C ALA A 377 -13.26 -0.26 27.36
N THR A 378 -13.89 0.79 26.80
CA THR A 378 -13.81 1.08 25.36
C THR A 378 -12.38 1.43 24.93
N ASN A 379 -11.67 2.24 25.72
CA ASN A 379 -10.28 2.59 25.43
C ASN A 379 -9.34 1.37 25.53
N GLY A 380 -9.59 0.45 26.46
CA GLY A 380 -8.90 -0.85 26.51
C GLY A 380 -9.08 -1.67 25.23
N GLN A 381 -10.31 -1.71 24.69
CA GLN A 381 -10.57 -2.37 23.40
C GLN A 381 -9.87 -1.68 22.23
N VAL A 382 -9.81 -0.35 22.23
CA VAL A 382 -9.06 0.42 21.23
C VAL A 382 -7.58 0.04 21.29
N HIS A 383 -7.00 -0.01 22.49
CA HIS A 383 -5.61 -0.40 22.71
C HIS A 383 -5.28 -1.80 22.15
N ASP A 384 -6.12 -2.79 22.46
CA ASP A 384 -5.95 -4.17 21.96
C ASP A 384 -6.08 -4.25 20.43
N ASN A 385 -7.06 -3.55 19.86
CA ASN A 385 -7.27 -3.53 18.42
C ASN A 385 -6.09 -2.88 17.68
N VAL A 386 -5.53 -1.80 18.22
CA VAL A 386 -4.34 -1.12 17.71
C VAL A 386 -3.13 -2.07 17.75
N SER A 387 -2.91 -2.76 18.86
CA SER A 387 -1.83 -3.77 18.96
C SER A 387 -1.95 -4.85 17.88
N ARG A 388 -3.15 -5.39 17.66
CA ARG A 388 -3.42 -6.38 16.60
C ARG A 388 -3.20 -5.83 15.19
N ILE A 389 -3.55 -4.57 14.94
CA ILE A 389 -3.29 -3.91 13.65
C ILE A 389 -1.78 -3.80 13.42
N HIS A 390 -1.00 -3.41 14.43
CA HIS A 390 0.46 -3.30 14.33
C HIS A 390 1.10 -4.66 13.98
N GLU A 391 0.69 -5.73 14.66
CA GLU A 391 1.14 -7.10 14.36
C GLU A 391 0.78 -7.52 12.92
N LEU A 392 -0.44 -7.22 12.48
CA LEU A 392 -0.89 -7.53 11.13
C LEU A 392 -0.09 -6.76 10.08
N SER A 393 0.17 -5.47 10.29
CA SER A 393 1.02 -4.66 9.39
C SER A 393 2.44 -5.21 9.28
N SER A 394 3.03 -5.64 10.40
CA SER A 394 4.34 -6.30 10.41
C SER A 394 4.32 -7.61 9.63
N LYS A 395 3.27 -8.42 9.80
CA LYS A 395 3.09 -9.66 9.04
C LYS A 395 2.94 -9.40 7.54
N VAL A 396 2.10 -8.42 7.14
CA VAL A 396 1.93 -8.04 5.74
C VAL A 396 3.27 -7.59 5.13
N SER A 397 4.06 -6.78 5.84
CA SER A 397 5.40 -6.39 5.38
C SER A 397 6.34 -7.58 5.17
N LYS A 398 6.25 -8.61 6.01
CA LYS A 398 7.01 -9.86 5.84
C LYS A 398 6.51 -10.65 4.62
N ASP A 399 5.20 -10.84 4.50
CA ASP A 399 4.59 -11.58 3.39
C ASP A 399 4.86 -10.89 2.04
N MET A 400 4.95 -9.55 2.03
CA MET A 400 5.35 -8.78 0.84
C MET A 400 6.80 -9.03 0.45
N ARG A 401 7.74 -9.07 1.41
CA ARG A 401 9.16 -9.43 1.12
C ARG A 401 9.29 -10.84 0.53
N ASP A 402 8.55 -11.80 1.08
CA ASP A 402 8.52 -13.17 0.55
C ASP A 402 7.91 -13.22 -0.85
N SER A 403 6.85 -12.43 -1.10
CA SER A 403 6.24 -12.31 -2.42
C SER A 403 7.18 -11.67 -3.43
N GLU A 404 7.99 -10.69 -3.01
CA GLU A 404 9.00 -10.05 -3.86
C GLU A 404 10.03 -11.08 -4.35
N HIS A 405 10.50 -11.95 -3.46
CA HIS A 405 11.44 -13.01 -3.80
C HIS A 405 10.83 -13.99 -4.81
N ARG A 406 9.57 -14.39 -4.60
CA ARG A 406 8.85 -15.28 -5.54
C ARG A 406 8.62 -14.63 -6.89
N ALA A 407 8.28 -13.35 -6.93
CA ALA A 407 8.13 -12.61 -8.19
C ALA A 407 9.47 -12.51 -8.94
N ALA A 408 10.57 -12.29 -8.23
CA ALA A 408 11.91 -12.30 -8.80
C ALA A 408 12.31 -13.67 -9.36
N ASP A 409 12.00 -14.76 -8.66
CA ASP A 409 12.29 -16.12 -9.13
C ASP A 409 11.41 -16.51 -10.32
N LEU A 410 10.13 -16.09 -10.34
CA LEU A 410 9.26 -16.25 -11.49
C LEU A 410 9.81 -15.50 -12.70
N SER A 411 10.26 -14.27 -12.52
CA SER A 411 10.91 -13.47 -13.57
C SER A 411 12.15 -14.21 -14.13
N LYS A 412 13.06 -14.68 -13.28
CA LYS A 412 14.23 -15.47 -13.71
C LYS A 412 13.84 -16.74 -14.47
N ALA A 413 12.82 -17.46 -14.01
CA ALA A 413 12.35 -18.68 -14.67
C ALA A 413 11.77 -18.37 -16.06
N THR A 414 10.97 -17.30 -16.19
CA THR A 414 10.43 -16.87 -17.49
C THR A 414 11.52 -16.40 -18.44
N GLU A 415 12.56 -15.73 -17.95
CA GLU A 415 13.72 -15.34 -18.75
C GLU A 415 14.51 -16.57 -19.23
N ALA A 416 14.70 -17.57 -18.38
CA ALA A 416 15.36 -18.81 -18.78
C ALA A 416 14.57 -19.55 -19.87
N ILE A 417 13.23 -19.58 -19.75
CA ILE A 417 12.35 -20.12 -20.80
C ILE A 417 12.51 -19.31 -22.08
N GLN A 418 12.44 -17.96 -22.00
CA GLN A 418 12.63 -17.07 -23.14
C GLN A 418 13.97 -17.33 -23.82
N GLU A 419 15.07 -17.45 -23.08
CA GLU A 419 16.39 -17.75 -23.62
C GLU A 419 16.39 -19.08 -24.39
N LEU A 420 15.85 -20.15 -23.79
CA LEU A 420 15.78 -21.48 -24.41
C LEU A 420 14.96 -21.46 -25.72
N VAL A 421 13.78 -20.85 -25.69
CA VAL A 421 12.91 -20.80 -26.88
C VAL A 421 13.40 -19.81 -27.93
N SER A 422 14.27 -18.87 -27.55
CA SER A 422 14.81 -17.87 -28.46
C SER A 422 15.87 -18.41 -29.42
N ARG A 423 16.48 -19.56 -29.08
CA ARG A 423 17.45 -20.28 -29.93
C ARG A 423 16.79 -20.77 -31.22
N PHE A 424 15.59 -21.32 -31.10
CA PHE A 424 14.82 -21.82 -32.24
C PHE A 424 14.43 -20.70 -33.20
N ARG A 425 14.57 -20.90 -34.50
CA ARG A 425 14.07 -19.92 -35.50
C ARG A 425 12.78 -20.43 -36.11
N ILE A 426 11.71 -19.63 -36.06
CA ILE A 426 10.40 -20.00 -36.63
C ILE A 426 10.09 -19.27 -37.94
N GLY A 427 10.78 -18.16 -38.23
CA GLY A 427 10.92 -17.60 -39.58
C GLY A 427 9.89 -16.56 -40.00
N GLN A 428 8.85 -16.30 -39.20
CA GLN A 428 7.74 -15.39 -39.54
C GLN A 428 7.03 -14.82 -38.29
N SER A 429 7.79 -14.39 -37.27
CA SER A 429 7.22 -13.72 -36.10
C SER A 429 7.79 -12.30 -35.94
N ALA A 430 7.01 -11.39 -35.35
CA ALA A 430 7.48 -10.05 -34.98
C ALA A 430 8.76 -10.12 -34.11
N PHE A 431 8.84 -11.14 -33.26
CA PHE A 431 10.03 -11.47 -32.49
C PHE A 431 11.26 -11.78 -33.37
N ASP A 432 11.14 -12.69 -34.35
CA ASP A 432 12.27 -13.04 -35.21
C ASP A 432 12.75 -11.84 -36.04
N LEU A 433 11.81 -10.99 -36.50
CA LEU A 433 12.14 -9.75 -37.21
C LEU A 433 12.89 -8.78 -36.29
N ALA A 434 12.40 -8.59 -35.05
CA ALA A 434 13.06 -7.73 -34.07
C ALA A 434 14.49 -8.23 -33.75
N VAL A 435 14.66 -9.55 -33.57
CA VAL A 435 15.98 -10.17 -33.35
C VAL A 435 16.90 -9.99 -34.55
N ALA A 436 16.40 -10.20 -35.77
CA ALA A 436 17.20 -10.04 -36.98
C ALA A 436 17.66 -8.59 -37.18
N GLN A 437 16.75 -7.62 -37.04
CA GLN A 437 17.06 -6.20 -37.16
C GLN A 437 17.98 -5.71 -36.03
N THR A 438 17.81 -6.22 -34.81
CA THR A 438 18.71 -5.90 -33.68
C THR A 438 20.13 -6.44 -33.93
N ARG A 439 20.27 -7.60 -34.57
CA ARG A 439 21.58 -8.13 -34.96
C ARG A 439 22.27 -7.25 -35.99
N VAL A 440 21.55 -6.80 -37.01
CA VAL A 440 22.06 -5.85 -38.00
C VAL A 440 22.47 -4.53 -37.33
N PHE A 441 21.64 -4.02 -36.42
CA PHE A 441 21.95 -2.84 -35.62
C PHE A 441 23.24 -3.02 -34.80
N ARG A 442 23.37 -4.16 -34.10
CA ARG A 442 24.57 -4.52 -33.34
C ARG A 442 25.81 -4.51 -34.21
N ASP A 443 25.76 -5.19 -35.36
CA ASP A 443 26.91 -5.33 -36.26
C ASP A 443 27.36 -3.94 -36.78
N ARG A 444 26.42 -3.06 -37.15
CA ARG A 444 26.73 -1.68 -37.58
C ARG A 444 27.33 -0.83 -36.46
N ILE A 445 26.80 -0.92 -35.24
CA ILE A 445 27.37 -0.22 -34.07
C ILE A 445 28.79 -0.72 -33.76
N GLN A 446 29.02 -2.02 -33.87
CA GLN A 446 30.34 -2.61 -33.68
C GLN A 446 31.35 -2.07 -34.69
N GLU A 447 30.97 -1.99 -35.97
CA GLU A 447 31.79 -1.43 -37.04
C GLU A 447 32.16 0.04 -36.81
N GLU A 448 31.19 0.87 -36.39
CA GLU A 448 31.46 2.28 -36.04
C GLU A 448 32.40 2.39 -34.84
N LEU A 449 32.19 1.61 -33.78
CA LEU A 449 33.07 1.59 -32.61
C LEU A 449 34.50 1.13 -32.97
N GLU A 450 34.64 0.17 -33.88
CA GLU A 450 35.94 -0.20 -34.46
C GLU A 450 36.57 0.95 -35.25
N GLY A 451 35.76 1.72 -35.99
CA GLY A 451 36.16 2.96 -36.66
C GLY A 451 36.69 4.01 -35.68
N ILE A 452 35.95 4.31 -34.61
CA ILE A 452 36.34 5.24 -33.54
C ILE A 452 37.66 4.81 -32.91
N ALA A 453 37.79 3.53 -32.58
CA ALA A 453 39.00 2.98 -31.98
C ALA A 453 40.20 3.07 -32.93
N ARG A 454 40.02 2.84 -34.25
CA ARG A 454 41.06 3.03 -35.28
C ARG A 454 41.46 4.51 -35.42
N GLY A 455 40.53 5.43 -35.19
CA GLY A 455 40.78 6.88 -35.16
C GLY A 455 41.57 7.38 -33.94
N GLY A 456 42.00 6.49 -33.03
CA GLY A 456 42.85 6.81 -31.88
C GLY A 456 42.09 7.20 -30.60
N ILE A 457 40.75 7.15 -30.61
CA ILE A 457 39.92 7.42 -29.43
C ILE A 457 39.77 6.13 -28.61
N ASP A 458 40.05 6.20 -27.31
CA ASP A 458 39.84 5.05 -26.42
C ASP A 458 38.35 4.85 -26.08
N ILE A 459 37.71 3.94 -26.80
CA ILE A 459 36.31 3.53 -26.54
C ILE A 459 36.13 2.77 -25.21
N PHE A 460 37.23 2.33 -24.59
CA PHE A 460 37.21 1.68 -23.28
C PHE A 460 37.42 2.66 -22.13
N ASP A 461 37.62 3.96 -22.40
CA ASP A 461 37.72 4.99 -21.36
C ASP A 461 36.52 4.94 -20.41
N ARG A 462 36.84 5.05 -19.11
CA ARG A 462 35.90 5.03 -17.98
C ARG A 462 36.03 6.28 -17.10
N ASN A 463 36.75 7.30 -17.57
CA ASN A 463 36.88 8.57 -16.86
C ASN A 463 35.61 9.42 -16.99
N TYR A 464 34.58 9.04 -16.23
CA TYR A 464 33.28 9.72 -16.20
C TYR A 464 33.40 11.09 -15.52
N GLN A 465 33.36 12.16 -16.31
CA GLN A 465 33.37 13.53 -15.81
C GLN A 465 31.93 14.01 -15.53
N PRO A 466 31.54 14.26 -14.28
CA PRO A 466 30.18 14.69 -13.98
C PRO A 466 29.87 16.04 -14.63
N ILE A 467 28.67 16.18 -15.17
CA ILE A 467 28.13 17.44 -15.68
C ILE A 467 27.47 18.17 -14.51
N PRO A 468 27.96 19.34 -14.08
CA PRO A 468 27.38 20.06 -12.95
C PRO A 468 25.93 20.47 -13.20
N GLY A 469 25.12 20.48 -12.13
CA GLY A 469 23.75 21.00 -12.19
C GLY A 469 22.72 20.09 -12.87
N THR A 470 23.05 18.82 -13.12
CA THR A 470 22.12 17.85 -13.72
C THR A 470 21.52 16.91 -12.67
N ASN A 471 20.20 16.73 -12.70
CA ASN A 471 19.49 15.70 -11.96
C ASN A 471 18.46 15.03 -12.90
N PRO A 472 18.60 13.75 -13.28
CA PRO A 472 19.59 12.76 -12.80
C PRO A 472 21.05 13.09 -13.15
N PRO A 473 22.04 12.51 -12.43
CA PRO A 473 23.46 12.72 -12.71
C PRO A 473 23.85 12.31 -14.14
N LYS A 474 24.57 13.21 -14.83
CA LYS A 474 25.09 13.01 -16.19
C LYS A 474 26.61 13.10 -16.22
N PHE A 475 27.22 12.42 -17.18
CA PHE A 475 28.66 12.29 -17.28
C PHE A 475 29.14 12.46 -18.73
N LYS A 476 30.31 13.08 -18.91
CA LYS A 476 31.06 13.07 -20.17
C LYS A 476 32.14 11.99 -20.11
N VAL A 477 32.45 11.42 -21.27
CA VAL A 477 33.51 10.41 -21.47
C VAL A 477 34.19 10.67 -22.81
N ALA A 478 35.47 10.32 -22.95
CA ALA A 478 36.29 10.71 -24.10
C ALA A 478 35.70 10.28 -25.46
N TRP A 479 35.06 9.11 -25.52
CA TRP A 479 34.47 8.56 -26.75
C TRP A 479 33.03 9.02 -27.01
N GLY A 480 32.35 9.64 -26.03
CA GLY A 480 30.91 9.88 -26.06
C GLY A 480 30.46 10.79 -27.21
N ASP A 481 31.19 11.87 -27.48
CA ASP A 481 30.85 12.81 -28.55
C ASP A 481 31.15 12.24 -29.94
N ALA A 482 32.20 11.42 -30.08
CA ALA A 482 32.52 10.73 -31.32
C ALA A 482 31.47 9.67 -31.64
N PHE A 483 31.06 8.88 -30.64
CA PHE A 483 29.97 7.92 -30.75
C PHE A 483 28.67 8.61 -31.15
N GLY A 484 28.32 9.73 -30.51
CA GLY A 484 27.12 10.48 -30.86
C GLY A 484 27.11 10.93 -32.32
N ARG A 485 28.22 11.49 -32.84
CA ARG A 485 28.29 11.94 -34.23
C ARG A 485 28.16 10.80 -35.25
N GLN A 486 28.76 9.63 -34.99
CA GLN A 486 28.80 8.52 -35.94
C GLN A 486 27.59 7.60 -35.84
N CYS A 487 27.07 7.37 -34.63
CA CYS A 487 26.04 6.37 -34.38
C CYS A 487 24.62 6.95 -34.25
N GLN A 488 24.41 8.27 -34.12
CA GLN A 488 23.05 8.83 -33.92
C GLN A 488 22.06 8.39 -35.01
N GLN A 489 22.47 8.43 -36.28
CA GLN A 489 21.60 8.00 -37.38
C GLN A 489 21.29 6.50 -37.29
N LEU A 490 22.25 5.67 -36.84
CA LEU A 490 22.03 4.24 -36.63
C LEU A 490 20.99 3.97 -35.54
N LEU A 491 21.01 4.76 -34.45
CA LEU A 491 20.01 4.65 -33.38
C LEU A 491 18.61 4.97 -33.92
N GLU A 492 18.47 6.02 -34.73
CA GLU A 492 17.20 6.44 -35.33
C GLU A 492 16.68 5.46 -36.39
N ASP A 493 17.56 5.00 -37.28
CA ASP A 493 17.20 4.03 -38.31
C ASP A 493 16.71 2.73 -37.66
N SER A 494 17.39 2.26 -36.61
CA SER A 494 17.02 1.03 -35.91
C SER A 494 15.69 1.16 -35.19
N LEU A 495 15.39 2.33 -34.61
CA LEU A 495 14.08 2.60 -34.01
C LEU A 495 12.94 2.53 -35.05
N ARG A 496 13.21 2.88 -36.31
CA ARG A 496 12.23 2.83 -37.40
C ARG A 496 12.08 1.43 -38.01
N THR A 497 13.18 0.69 -38.13
CA THR A 497 13.17 -0.65 -38.76
C THR A 497 12.72 -1.76 -37.82
N ILE A 498 12.91 -1.59 -36.50
CA ILE A 498 12.46 -2.57 -35.52
C ILE A 498 11.00 -2.23 -35.13
N PRO A 499 10.02 -3.08 -35.48
CA PRO A 499 8.61 -2.78 -35.28
C PRO A 499 8.29 -2.47 -33.81
N ASN A 500 7.50 -1.43 -33.59
CA ASN A 500 6.96 -1.04 -32.28
C ASN A 500 8.03 -0.84 -31.19
N SER A 501 9.29 -0.61 -31.56
CA SER A 501 10.37 -0.37 -30.59
C SER A 501 10.21 1.00 -29.91
N VAL A 502 10.39 1.02 -28.59
CA VAL A 502 10.36 2.23 -27.77
C VAL A 502 11.71 2.93 -27.81
N PHE A 503 12.81 2.19 -27.78
CA PHE A 503 14.15 2.74 -27.93
C PHE A 503 15.10 1.73 -28.59
N ALA A 504 16.16 2.23 -29.22
CA ALA A 504 17.29 1.45 -29.73
C ALA A 504 18.58 2.21 -29.42
N VAL A 505 19.41 1.65 -28.55
CA VAL A 505 20.59 2.32 -27.97
C VAL A 505 21.77 1.36 -27.85
N ALA A 506 22.96 1.89 -27.57
CA ALA A 506 24.11 1.08 -27.16
C ALA A 506 24.65 1.61 -25.83
N VAL A 507 25.03 0.68 -24.96
CA VAL A 507 25.60 0.97 -23.65
C VAL A 507 26.86 0.16 -23.44
N ASN A 508 27.84 0.72 -22.72
CA ASN A 508 29.01 -0.03 -22.33
C ASN A 508 28.71 -0.97 -21.13
N THR A 509 29.68 -1.75 -20.67
CA THR A 509 29.53 -2.69 -19.53
C THR A 509 29.17 -2.06 -18.18
N ASP A 510 29.31 -0.74 -18.04
CA ASP A 510 28.90 0.02 -16.85
C ASP A 510 27.48 0.57 -16.98
N SER A 511 26.75 0.10 -18.01
CA SER A 511 25.41 0.56 -18.36
C SER A 511 25.37 2.08 -18.58
N TYR A 512 26.48 2.63 -19.09
CA TYR A 512 26.58 4.03 -19.47
C TYR A 512 26.13 4.22 -20.91
N LEU A 513 25.25 5.21 -21.10
CA LEU A 513 24.67 5.58 -22.37
C LEU A 513 25.10 7.01 -22.71
N SER A 514 25.99 7.18 -23.70
CA SER A 514 26.42 8.51 -24.13
C SER A 514 25.32 9.22 -24.93
N THR A 515 24.67 8.50 -25.85
CA THR A 515 23.77 9.03 -26.86
C THR A 515 22.51 8.16 -26.93
N HIS A 516 21.36 8.80 -27.10
CA HIS A 516 20.05 8.15 -27.15
C HIS A 516 19.32 8.55 -28.45
N ASN A 517 18.23 7.85 -28.77
CA ASN A 517 17.26 8.31 -29.77
C ASN A 517 16.82 9.76 -29.51
N LEU A 518 16.61 10.53 -30.58
CA LEU A 518 16.35 11.98 -30.53
C LEU A 518 15.16 12.36 -29.63
N LYS A 519 14.12 11.53 -29.60
CA LYS A 519 12.95 11.75 -28.73
C LYS A 519 13.30 11.78 -27.22
N PHE A 520 14.41 11.16 -26.81
CA PHE A 520 14.94 11.15 -25.45
C PHE A 520 16.25 11.95 -25.30
N SER A 521 16.51 12.87 -26.24
CA SER A 521 17.69 13.74 -26.28
C SER A 521 17.30 15.21 -26.27
N GLN A 522 16.19 15.57 -25.61
CA GLN A 522 15.71 16.95 -25.51
C GLN A 522 16.68 17.82 -24.69
N PRO A 523 16.75 19.14 -24.93
CA PRO A 523 17.54 20.05 -24.10
C PRO A 523 17.16 19.94 -22.61
N LEU A 524 18.16 20.05 -21.73
CA LEU A 524 17.92 20.08 -20.28
C LEU A 524 17.10 21.30 -19.90
N THR A 525 16.08 21.07 -19.08
CA THR A 525 15.14 22.10 -18.61
C THR A 525 15.45 22.59 -17.21
N GLY A 526 16.21 21.81 -16.42
CA GLY A 526 16.48 22.07 -15.00
C GLY A 526 15.38 21.54 -14.07
N ASP A 527 14.29 21.01 -14.64
CA ASP A 527 13.22 20.31 -13.92
C ASP A 527 13.54 18.80 -13.92
N PRO A 528 13.85 18.18 -12.76
CA PRO A 528 14.26 16.78 -12.68
C PRO A 528 13.25 15.80 -13.29
N GLU A 529 11.95 16.04 -13.16
CA GLU A 529 10.90 15.14 -13.66
C GLU A 529 10.84 15.17 -15.20
N LYS A 530 10.95 16.36 -15.78
CA LYS A 530 11.00 16.53 -17.24
C LYS A 530 12.30 15.99 -17.82
N ASP A 531 13.43 16.25 -17.16
CA ASP A 531 14.74 15.82 -17.63
C ASP A 531 14.92 14.30 -17.50
N LEU A 532 14.30 13.65 -16.51
CA LEU A 532 14.27 12.19 -16.33
C LEU A 532 13.69 11.45 -17.56
N VAL A 533 12.62 12.00 -18.14
CA VAL A 533 11.92 11.42 -19.30
C VAL A 533 12.49 11.95 -20.61
N GLY A 534 12.67 13.27 -20.73
CA GLY A 534 13.00 13.97 -21.97
C GLY A 534 14.48 13.92 -22.36
N ASN A 535 15.40 13.77 -21.41
CA ASN A 535 16.84 13.68 -21.69
C ASN A 535 17.51 12.52 -20.96
N ARG A 536 17.69 11.41 -21.67
CA ARG A 536 18.30 10.18 -21.13
C ARG A 536 19.76 9.98 -21.55
N THR A 537 20.34 10.95 -22.26
CA THR A 537 21.73 10.91 -22.74
C THR A 537 22.74 11.11 -21.60
N CYS A 538 23.98 10.72 -21.85
CA CYS A 538 25.13 10.89 -20.96
C CYS A 538 24.87 10.36 -19.54
N ARG A 539 24.15 9.25 -19.39
CA ARG A 539 23.65 8.76 -18.09
C ARG A 539 24.09 7.31 -17.83
N LYS A 540 24.32 6.99 -16.56
CA LYS A 540 24.50 5.61 -16.07
C LYS A 540 23.18 5.06 -15.54
N PHE A 541 22.88 3.81 -15.92
CA PHE A 541 21.67 3.09 -15.58
C PHE A 541 22.02 1.90 -14.68
N GLU A 542 21.94 2.11 -13.37
CA GLU A 542 22.55 1.21 -12.37
C GLU A 542 21.57 0.20 -11.76
N ARG A 543 20.34 0.08 -12.30
CA ARG A 543 19.42 -0.96 -11.83
C ARG A 543 19.95 -2.35 -12.19
N PRO A 544 19.66 -3.39 -11.39
CA PRO A 544 20.16 -4.74 -11.64
C PRO A 544 19.87 -5.28 -13.04
N SER A 545 18.65 -5.06 -13.58
CA SER A 545 18.28 -5.47 -14.94
C SER A 545 19.08 -4.73 -16.01
N GLU A 546 19.30 -3.43 -15.85
CA GLU A 546 20.04 -2.59 -16.79
C GLU A 546 21.52 -2.99 -16.84
N LEU A 547 22.15 -3.21 -15.68
CA LEU A 547 23.52 -3.71 -15.57
C LEU A 547 23.67 -5.12 -16.15
N ARG A 548 22.67 -5.99 -15.96
CA ARG A 548 22.67 -7.32 -16.56
C ARG A 548 22.61 -7.26 -18.08
N ALA A 549 21.73 -6.44 -18.67
CA ALA A 549 21.71 -6.22 -20.11
C ALA A 549 23.04 -5.66 -20.63
N ALA A 550 23.62 -4.70 -19.93
CA ALA A 550 24.91 -4.10 -20.28
C ALA A 550 26.08 -5.09 -20.23
N ARG A 551 26.04 -6.07 -19.31
CA ARG A 551 27.11 -7.05 -19.07
C ARG A 551 26.85 -8.42 -19.68
N ASN A 552 25.72 -8.61 -20.37
CA ASN A 552 25.42 -9.86 -21.04
C ASN A 552 26.50 -10.20 -22.08
N THR A 553 26.99 -11.43 -22.05
CA THR A 553 27.95 -11.99 -23.00
C THR A 553 27.37 -13.12 -23.85
N GLN A 554 26.15 -13.57 -23.52
CA GLN A 554 25.44 -14.55 -24.35
C GLN A 554 25.03 -13.90 -25.68
N PRO A 555 24.84 -14.69 -26.76
CA PRO A 555 24.50 -14.16 -28.08
C PRO A 555 23.28 -13.24 -28.12
N MET A 556 22.36 -13.41 -27.16
CA MET A 556 21.18 -12.59 -26.99
C MET A 556 20.66 -12.74 -25.55
N LEU A 557 20.13 -11.65 -24.99
CA LEU A 557 19.32 -11.64 -23.78
C LEU A 557 17.99 -10.98 -24.09
N LEU A 558 16.89 -11.63 -23.69
CA LEU A 558 15.57 -11.01 -23.63
C LEU A 558 15.14 -11.03 -22.16
N GLN A 559 14.79 -9.86 -21.62
CA GLN A 559 14.32 -9.75 -20.23
C GLN A 559 13.22 -8.71 -20.13
N THR A 560 12.30 -8.88 -19.19
CA THR A 560 11.26 -7.89 -18.91
C THR A 560 11.65 -7.09 -17.67
N TYR A 561 11.57 -5.76 -17.75
CA TYR A 561 11.96 -4.89 -16.63
C TYR A 561 11.10 -3.64 -16.54
N VAL A 562 11.09 -3.06 -15.34
CA VAL A 562 10.45 -1.77 -15.05
C VAL A 562 11.49 -0.65 -15.22
N ARG A 563 11.21 0.30 -16.12
CA ARG A 563 12.01 1.51 -16.28
C ARG A 563 11.92 2.40 -15.05
N ASP A 564 12.85 3.35 -14.95
CA ASP A 564 12.77 4.43 -13.97
C ASP A 564 11.58 5.36 -14.15
N THR A 565 10.95 5.32 -15.33
CA THR A 565 9.66 5.97 -15.62
C THR A 565 8.44 5.17 -15.16
N GLY A 566 8.61 3.93 -14.67
CA GLY A 566 7.53 3.03 -14.29
C GLY A 566 6.97 2.18 -15.44
N GLU A 567 7.38 2.43 -16.67
CA GLU A 567 6.96 1.62 -17.84
C GLU A 567 7.60 0.23 -17.80
N ILE A 568 6.83 -0.81 -18.13
CA ILE A 568 7.33 -2.19 -18.27
C ILE A 568 7.64 -2.45 -19.73
N LEU A 569 8.88 -2.84 -20.02
CA LEU A 569 9.33 -3.17 -21.37
C LEU A 569 10.11 -4.49 -21.37
N CYS A 570 10.12 -5.13 -22.53
CA CYS A 570 11.06 -6.19 -22.87
C CYS A 570 12.33 -5.56 -23.45
N ASP A 571 13.49 -5.88 -22.88
CA ASP A 571 14.81 -5.43 -23.30
C ASP A 571 15.51 -6.55 -24.06
N LEU A 572 15.74 -6.31 -25.35
CA LEU A 572 16.51 -7.19 -26.21
C LEU A 572 17.96 -6.68 -26.27
N ALA A 573 18.89 -7.39 -25.65
CA ALA A 573 20.28 -7.02 -25.56
C ALA A 573 21.20 -7.98 -26.32
N MET A 574 22.15 -7.45 -27.08
CA MET A 574 23.13 -8.24 -27.84
C MET A 574 24.56 -7.68 -27.69
N PRO A 575 25.56 -8.55 -27.45
CA PRO A 575 26.91 -8.10 -27.10
C PRO A 575 27.65 -7.53 -28.29
N ILE A 576 28.35 -6.43 -28.04
CA ILE A 576 29.29 -5.77 -28.94
C ILE A 576 30.70 -6.10 -28.47
N SER A 577 31.54 -6.61 -29.39
CA SER A 577 32.95 -6.86 -29.12
C SER A 577 33.82 -6.05 -30.05
N VAL A 578 34.76 -5.29 -29.51
CA VAL A 578 35.70 -4.46 -30.28
C VAL A 578 37.11 -4.90 -29.95
N ARG A 579 37.93 -5.19 -30.97
CA ARG A 579 39.29 -5.74 -30.81
C ARG A 579 39.33 -7.01 -29.92
N GLY A 580 38.32 -7.87 -30.06
CA GLY A 580 38.20 -9.12 -29.28
C GLY A 580 37.84 -8.93 -27.80
N ARG A 581 37.51 -7.71 -27.35
CA ARG A 581 37.08 -7.40 -25.99
C ARG A 581 35.61 -6.99 -25.98
N HIS A 582 34.83 -7.51 -25.03
CA HIS A 582 33.44 -7.09 -24.82
C HIS A 582 33.41 -5.62 -24.39
N TRP A 583 32.75 -4.77 -25.18
CA TRP A 583 32.62 -3.35 -24.90
C TRP A 583 31.34 -3.05 -24.10
N GLY A 584 30.27 -3.78 -24.42
CA GLY A 584 28.93 -3.59 -23.89
C GLY A 584 27.90 -4.24 -24.80
N ASN A 585 26.68 -3.70 -24.85
CA ASN A 585 25.58 -4.28 -25.57
C ASN A 585 24.80 -3.21 -26.35
N VAL A 586 24.27 -3.56 -27.53
CA VAL A 586 23.08 -2.86 -28.03
C VAL A 586 21.88 -3.30 -27.22
N ARG A 587 20.94 -2.39 -27.01
CA ARG A 587 19.70 -2.62 -26.26
C ARG A 587 18.53 -2.04 -27.03
N VAL A 588 17.49 -2.84 -27.19
CA VAL A 588 16.25 -2.45 -27.86
C VAL A 588 15.09 -2.72 -26.92
N GLY A 589 14.39 -1.65 -26.53
CA GLY A 589 13.22 -1.74 -25.68
C GLY A 589 11.95 -1.90 -26.52
N LEU A 590 11.17 -2.92 -26.22
CA LEU A 590 9.93 -3.28 -26.92
C LEU A 590 8.80 -3.45 -25.90
N PRO A 591 7.57 -3.01 -26.19
CA PRO A 591 6.42 -3.39 -25.38
C PRO A 591 6.17 -4.91 -25.58
N ALA A 592 5.60 -5.56 -24.56
CA ALA A 592 5.39 -7.00 -24.59
C ALA A 592 4.52 -7.45 -25.77
N GLU A 593 3.53 -6.63 -26.12
CA GLU A 593 2.58 -6.85 -27.21
C GLU A 593 3.29 -6.90 -28.57
N ALA A 594 4.32 -6.07 -28.77
CA ALA A 594 5.09 -6.03 -30.01
C ALA A 594 5.84 -7.32 -30.31
N LEU A 595 6.16 -8.11 -29.28
CA LEU A 595 6.83 -9.41 -29.43
C LEU A 595 5.85 -10.56 -29.66
N VAL A 596 4.56 -10.31 -29.40
CA VAL A 596 3.51 -11.33 -29.36
C VAL A 596 2.56 -11.22 -30.57
N GLU A 597 2.48 -10.07 -31.21
CA GLU A 597 1.66 -9.89 -32.42
C GLU A 597 2.11 -10.82 -33.56
N LYS A 598 1.13 -11.53 -34.15
CA LYS A 598 1.33 -12.21 -35.42
C LYS A 598 1.49 -11.13 -36.48
N THR A 599 2.63 -11.09 -37.16
CA THR A 599 2.80 -10.29 -38.38
C THR A 599 1.65 -10.64 -39.33
N ALA A 600 0.85 -9.64 -39.70
CA ALA A 600 -0.18 -9.81 -40.71
C ALA A 600 0.50 -10.31 -42.00
N SER A 601 0.08 -11.49 -42.45
CA SER A 601 0.57 -12.15 -43.66
C SER A 601 0.25 -11.36 -44.91
#